data_AF-A0A399Y1Y3-F1
#
_entry.id   AF-A0A399Y1Y3-F1
#
_cell.length_a   1.000
_cell.length_b   1.000
_cell.length_c   1.000
_cell.angle_alpha   90.00
_cell.angle_beta   90.00
_cell.angle_gamma   90.00
#
_symmetry.space_group_name_H-M   'P 1'
#
loop_
_entity.id
_entity.type
_entity.pdbx_description
1 polymer ?
#
loop_
_entity_poly.entity_id
_entity_poly.type
_entity_poly.pdbx_seq_one_letter_code
_entity_poly.pdbx_strand_id
1 'polypeptide(L)' 'MTGTSGAQGPEVVPIRDETIRLGQLLKLGNLVQDGAMARMVIENGEVTVDGETVLRRGTQVRPGQVAP' A
#
# COMPACT_ATOMS: atom_id res chain seq x y z
N MET A 1 -29.83 -7.02 -17.42
CA MET A 1 -28.53 -7.71 -17.46
C MET A 1 -27.94 -7.63 -16.06
N THR A 2 -27.73 -8.78 -15.43
CA THR A 2 -27.47 -8.97 -13.99
C THR A 2 -25.97 -9.07 -13.70
N GLY A 3 -25.53 -8.48 -12.57
CA GLY A 3 -24.35 -8.90 -11.78
C GLY A 3 -22.99 -8.49 -12.37
N THR A 4 -21.96 -8.10 -11.61
CA THR A 4 -21.73 -8.18 -10.17
C THR A 4 -20.70 -7.11 -9.80
N SER A 5 -21.00 -6.37 -8.74
CA SER A 5 -20.08 -5.51 -8.02
C SER A 5 -18.87 -6.31 -7.54
N GLY A 6 -17.70 -6.02 -8.07
CA GLY A 6 -16.43 -6.42 -7.49
C GLY A 6 -15.89 -5.28 -6.65
N ALA A 7 -16.54 -4.99 -5.52
CA ALA A 7 -15.89 -4.20 -4.47
C ALA A 7 -14.75 -5.07 -3.91
N GLN A 8 -13.56 -4.95 -4.52
CA GLN A 8 -12.37 -5.54 -3.95
C GLN A 8 -12.08 -4.76 -2.67
N GLY A 9 -12.48 -5.34 -1.53
CA GLY A 9 -12.11 -4.82 -0.22
C GLY A 9 -10.58 -4.83 -0.05
N PRO A 10 -10.06 -4.02 0.88
CA PRO A 10 -8.61 -3.87 1.07
C PRO A 10 -7.97 -5.23 1.30
N GLU A 11 -7.02 -5.60 0.44
CA GLU A 11 -6.28 -6.84 0.57
C GLU A 11 -5.34 -6.72 1.77
N VAL A 12 -5.65 -7.46 2.84
CA VAL A 12 -4.89 -7.40 4.09
C VAL A 12 -3.62 -8.21 3.91
N VAL A 13 -2.50 -7.51 3.71
CA VAL A 13 -1.18 -8.11 3.66
C VAL A 13 -0.72 -8.48 5.08
N PRO A 14 -0.56 -9.78 5.43
CA PRO A 14 -0.11 -10.19 6.75
C PRO A 14 1.38 -9.86 6.92
N ILE A 15 1.69 -8.92 7.82
CA ILE A 15 3.06 -8.55 8.19
C ILE A 15 3.41 -9.28 9.50
N ARG A 16 4.57 -9.95 9.54
CA ARG A 16 5.04 -10.72 10.71
C ARG A 16 5.72 -9.84 11.77
N ASP A 17 6.14 -8.65 11.38
CA ASP A 17 6.80 -7.63 12.21
C ASP A 17 5.81 -6.55 12.69
N GLU A 18 6.16 -5.82 13.75
CA GLU A 18 5.35 -4.71 14.27
C GLU A 18 5.22 -3.55 13.27
N THR A 19 6.19 -3.41 12.36
CA THR A 19 6.19 -2.42 11.27
C THR A 19 6.85 -2.98 10.01
N ILE A 20 6.43 -2.48 8.85
CA ILE A 20 7.06 -2.72 7.55
C ILE A 20 7.39 -1.40 6.88
N ARG A 21 8.41 -1.36 6.01
CA ARG A 21 8.65 -0.18 5.17
C ARG A 21 7.57 -0.07 4.09
N LEU A 22 7.06 1.13 3.84
CA LEU A 22 6.01 1.36 2.85
C LEU A 22 6.34 0.76 1.48
N GLY A 23 7.56 1.00 0.98
CA GLY A 23 7.99 0.43 -0.31
C GLY A 23 8.04 -1.12 -0.33
N GLN A 24 8.24 -1.77 0.82
CA GLN A 24 8.21 -3.24 0.92
C GLN A 24 6.77 -3.75 1.01
N LEU A 25 5.89 -3.02 1.70
CA LEU A 25 4.45 -3.32 1.75
C LEU A 25 3.84 -3.29 0.34
N LEU A 26 4.11 -2.22 -0.43
CA LEU A 26 3.61 -2.09 -1.81
C LEU A 26 4.05 -3.27 -2.69
N LYS A 27 5.28 -3.75 -2.49
CA LYS A 27 5.80 -4.91 -3.22
C LYS A 27 5.13 -6.22 -2.78
N LEU A 28 4.91 -6.41 -1.49
CA LEU A 28 4.24 -7.61 -0.96
C LEU A 28 2.75 -7.67 -1.33
N GLY A 29 2.08 -6.52 -1.38
CA GLY A 29 0.70 -6.39 -1.86
C GLY A 29 0.59 -6.39 -3.39
N ASN A 30 1.68 -6.64 -4.11
CA ASN A 30 1.72 -6.69 -5.58
C ASN A 30 1.19 -5.40 -6.27
N LEU A 31 1.26 -4.25 -5.58
CA LEU A 31 0.82 -2.93 -6.07
C LEU A 31 1.87 -2.29 -6.99
N VAL A 32 3.13 -2.71 -6.89
CA VAL A 32 4.27 -2.21 -7.67
C VAL A 32 5.16 -3.37 -8.12
N GLN A 33 5.76 -3.22 -9.30
CA GLN A 33 6.61 -4.27 -9.88
C GLN A 33 8.01 -4.32 -9.22
N ASP A 34 8.54 -3.17 -8.81
CA ASP A 34 9.86 -3.07 -8.22
C ASP A 34 9.98 -1.90 -7.23
N GLY A 35 11.17 -1.77 -6.62
CA GLY A 35 11.44 -0.72 -5.63
C GLY A 35 11.59 0.69 -6.22
N ALA A 36 11.89 0.83 -7.52
CA ALA A 36 11.94 2.12 -8.20
C ALA A 36 10.53 2.65 -8.47
N MET A 37 9.63 1.77 -8.94
CA MET A 37 8.21 2.07 -9.06
C MET A 37 7.60 2.43 -7.70
N ALA A 38 7.93 1.68 -6.64
CA ALA A 38 7.52 2.02 -5.27
C ALA A 38 7.96 3.44 -4.86
N ARG A 39 9.18 3.84 -5.23
CA ARG A 39 9.68 5.19 -4.95
C ARG A 39 8.87 6.25 -5.70
N MET A 40 8.63 6.04 -7.00
CA MET A 40 7.91 7.01 -7.84
C MET A 40 6.48 7.24 -7.33
N VAL A 41 5.71 6.19 -7.09
CA VAL A 41 4.31 6.33 -6.62
C VAL A 41 4.23 7.02 -5.25
N ILE A 42 5.20 6.76 -4.37
CA ILE A 42 5.29 7.43 -3.07
C ILE A 42 5.66 8.91 -3.24
N GLU A 43 6.71 9.22 -4.02
CA GLU A 43 7.15 10.61 -4.24
C GLU A 43 6.09 11.44 -5.01
N ASN A 44 5.28 10.79 -5.84
CA ASN A 44 4.14 11.40 -6.54
C ASN A 44 2.92 11.61 -5.64
N GLY A 45 2.91 11.08 -4.41
CA GLY A 45 1.76 11.18 -3.51
C GLY A 45 0.58 10.31 -3.90
N GLU A 46 0.82 9.24 -4.68
CA GLU A 46 -0.19 8.27 -5.09
C GLU A 46 -0.49 7.23 -3.99
N VAL A 47 0.19 7.35 -2.84
CA VAL A 47 0.08 6.41 -1.73
C VAL A 47 -0.44 7.13 -0.50
N THR A 48 -1.56 6.65 0.00
CA THR A 48 -2.19 7.10 1.26
C THR A 48 -2.10 5.98 2.29
N VAL A 49 -1.80 6.35 3.52
CA VAL A 49 -1.79 5.44 4.66
C VAL A 49 -2.72 6.06 5.69
N ASP A 50 -3.81 5.37 6.04
CA ASP A 50 -4.76 5.85 7.05
C ASP A 50 -5.37 7.23 6.71
N GLY A 51 -5.56 7.48 5.41
CA GLY A 51 -6.08 8.76 4.90
C GLY A 51 -5.05 9.87 4.75
N GLU A 52 -3.78 9.65 5.13
CA GLU A 52 -2.71 10.64 4.96
C GLU A 52 -1.80 10.27 3.78
N THR A 53 -1.57 11.21 2.85
CA THR A 53 -0.66 11.01 1.73
C THR A 53 0.78 10.94 2.22
N VAL A 54 1.46 9.83 1.92
CA VAL A 54 2.84 9.60 2.34
C VAL A 54 3.79 9.84 1.17
N LEU A 55 4.68 10.82 1.33
CA LEU A 55 5.70 11.17 0.32
C LEU A 55 7.09 10.57 0.61
N ARG A 56 7.23 9.83 1.71
CA ARG A 56 8.52 9.29 2.17
C ARG A 56 8.53 7.77 2.13
N ARG A 57 9.38 7.19 1.28
CA ARG A 57 9.56 5.72 1.18
C ARG A 57 10.02 5.08 2.50
N GLY A 58 10.78 5.83 3.31
CA GLY A 58 11.31 5.37 4.59
C GLY A 58 10.25 5.23 5.69
N THR A 59 9.01 5.66 5.44
CA THR A 59 7.91 5.57 6.39
C THR A 59 7.67 4.11 6.76
N GLN A 60 7.62 3.87 8.06
CA GLN A 60 7.20 2.60 8.63
C GLN A 60 5.68 2.60 8.72
N VAL A 61 5.07 1.52 8.24
CA VAL A 61 3.64 1.29 8.19
C VAL A 61 3.33 0.12 9.11
N ARG A 62 2.23 0.22 9.85
CA ARG A 62 1.77 -0.88 10.71
C ARG A 62 0.77 -1.77 9.97
N PRO A 63 0.76 -3.09 10.23
CA PRO A 63 -0.31 -3.96 9.75
C PRO A 63 -1.67 -3.44 10.20
N GLY A 64 -2.62 -3.35 9.25
CA GLY A 64 -3.96 -2.80 9.48
C GLY A 64 -4.13 -1.32 9.16
N GLN A 65 -3.06 -0.57 8.86
CA GLN A 65 -3.22 0.77 8.26
C GLN A 65 -3.64 0.60 6.79
N VAL A 66 -4.88 1.01 6.50
CA VAL A 66 -5.52 0.83 5.20
C VAL A 66 -5.14 1.98 4.28
N ALA A 67 -4.71 1.64 3.06
CA ALA A 67 -4.75 2.55 1.92
C ALA A 67 -6.12 2.33 1.22
N PRO A 68 -6.93 3.38 1.00
CA PRO A 68 -8.16 3.29 0.22
C PRO A 68 -7.92 2.96 -1.26
#